data_AF-A0A952G821-F1
#
_entry.id   AF-A0A952G821-F1
#
_cell.length_a   1.000
_cell.length_b   1.000
_cell.length_c   1.000
_cell.angle_alpha   90.00
_cell.angle_beta   90.00
_cell.angle_gamma   90.00
#
_symmetry.space_group_name_H-M   'P 1'
#
loop_
_entity.id
_entity.type
_entity.pdbx_description
1 polymer ?
#
loop_
_entity_poly.entity_id
_entity_poly.type
_entity_poly.pdbx_seq_one_letter_code
_entity_poly.pdbx_strand_id
1 'polypeptide(L)'
;MTARILRAVENPYLRILGHPTGRKVMAREAYTFDLERVLRRCAELGVVVEHNAGMPRLDLSDRNLRLAKELGCRISVNTDAHAVSDFEQMPFGITQLRRAWLTPADVINTYSPEEFLAALRPRP
;
A
#
# COMPACT_ATOMS: atom_id res chain seq x y z
N MET A 1 2.40 17.32 6.20
CA MET A 1 3.01 16.21 5.43
C MET A 1 2.32 15.97 4.07
N THR A 2 1.01 16.19 3.91
CA THR A 2 0.24 15.93 2.67
C THR A 2 0.89 16.42 1.37
N ALA A 3 1.24 17.70 1.26
CA ALA A 3 1.78 18.27 0.01
C ALA A 3 3.08 17.59 -0.46
N ARG A 4 3.92 17.17 0.49
CA ARG A 4 5.16 16.44 0.19
C ARG A 4 4.87 15.07 -0.42
N ILE A 5 3.90 14.34 0.13
CA ILE A 5 3.51 13.01 -0.37
C ILE A 5 2.87 13.15 -1.76
N LEU A 6 1.96 14.11 -1.92
CA LEU A 6 1.33 14.37 -3.23
C LEU A 6 2.36 14.69 -4.30
N ARG A 7 3.38 15.50 -3.97
CA ARG A 7 4.46 15.81 -4.91
C ARG A 7 5.23 14.56 -5.36
N ALA A 8 5.42 13.58 -4.46
CA ALA A 8 6.04 12.30 -4.82
C ALA A 8 5.11 11.44 -5.69
N VAL A 9 3.81 11.38 -5.33
CA VAL A 9 2.77 10.64 -6.09
C VAL A 9 2.61 11.15 -7.53
N GLU A 10 2.79 12.45 -7.73
CA GLU A 10 2.74 13.08 -9.05
C GLU A 10 3.94 12.76 -9.94
N ASN A 11 5.04 12.22 -9.40
CA ASN A 11 6.17 11.79 -10.20
C ASN A 11 5.73 10.68 -11.18
N PRO A 12 5.96 10.84 -12.51
CA PRO A 12 5.48 9.90 -13.52
C PRO A 12 6.17 8.52 -13.44
N TYR A 13 7.25 8.40 -12.67
CA TYR A 13 7.99 7.15 -12.44
C TYR A 13 7.59 6.44 -11.14
N LEU A 14 6.80 7.07 -10.26
CA LEU A 14 6.32 6.38 -9.06
C LEU A 14 5.30 5.29 -9.46
N ARG A 15 5.45 4.10 -8.87
CA ARG A 15 4.59 2.93 -9.13
C ARG A 15 3.84 2.47 -7.91
N ILE A 16 4.56 2.37 -6.78
CA ILE A 16 4.03 1.89 -5.52
C ILE A 16 4.42 2.92 -4.45
N LEU A 17 3.43 3.37 -3.66
CA LEU A 17 3.66 4.20 -2.49
C LEU A 17 3.84 3.29 -1.27
N GLY A 18 5.09 3.13 -0.82
CA GLY A 18 5.46 2.28 0.33
C GLY A 18 4.98 2.85 1.66
N HIS A 19 4.58 1.96 2.59
CA HIS A 19 4.09 2.17 3.96
C HIS A 19 3.75 3.64 4.26
N PRO A 20 2.61 4.13 3.72
CA PRO A 20 2.38 5.56 3.50
C PRO A 20 2.32 6.41 4.76
N THR A 21 1.89 5.82 5.88
CA THR A 21 1.73 6.57 7.14
C THR A 21 3.04 6.70 7.89
N GLY A 22 4.02 5.84 7.57
CA GLY A 22 5.31 5.80 8.23
C GLY A 22 5.24 5.40 9.70
N ARG A 23 4.10 4.88 10.17
CA ARG A 23 3.96 4.45 11.57
C ARG A 23 4.94 3.33 11.93
N LYS A 24 5.17 3.18 13.23
CA LYS A 24 5.76 1.99 13.84
C LYS A 24 4.92 1.61 15.04
N VAL A 25 4.33 0.42 15.03
CA VAL A 25 3.47 -0.08 16.12
C VAL A 25 4.24 -0.03 17.44
N MET A 26 3.64 0.55 18.47
CA MET A 26 4.23 0.78 19.81
C MET A 26 5.47 1.69 19.87
N ALA A 27 5.90 2.31 18.76
CA ALA A 27 7.14 3.10 18.73
C ALA A 27 6.99 4.48 18.07
N ARG A 28 6.12 4.63 17.07
CA ARG A 28 5.93 5.88 16.34
C ARG A 28 4.52 5.98 15.76
N GLU A 29 3.83 7.05 16.12
CA GLU A 29 2.54 7.40 15.51
C GLU A 29 2.66 7.71 14.01
N ALA A 30 1.55 7.55 13.29
CA ALA A 30 1.46 7.98 11.90
C ALA A 30 1.74 9.48 11.75
N TYR A 31 2.31 9.89 10.61
CA TYR A 31 2.42 11.32 10.31
C TYR A 31 1.02 11.97 10.23
N THR A 32 0.92 13.25 10.59
CA THR A 32 -0.30 14.03 10.33
C THR A 32 -0.36 14.47 8.87
N PHE A 33 -1.23 13.84 8.10
CA PHE A 33 -1.57 14.22 6.72
C PHE A 33 -2.99 13.79 6.37
N ASP A 34 -3.47 14.34 5.25
CA ASP A 34 -4.74 13.96 4.65
C ASP A 34 -4.54 12.70 3.80
N LEU A 35 -4.80 11.55 4.42
CA LEU A 35 -4.65 10.24 3.80
C LEU A 35 -5.63 10.04 2.65
N GLU A 36 -6.89 10.46 2.83
CA GLU A 36 -7.93 10.31 1.81
C GLU A 36 -7.52 11.02 0.51
N ARG A 37 -7.05 12.27 0.62
CA ARG A 37 -6.56 13.03 -0.53
C ARG A 37 -5.37 12.37 -1.22
N VAL A 38 -4.46 11.76 -0.47
CA VAL A 38 -3.33 11.00 -1.03
C VAL A 38 -3.84 9.76 -1.77
N LEU A 39 -4.73 8.99 -1.17
CA LEU A 39 -5.29 7.76 -1.76
C LEU A 39 -6.09 8.06 -3.04
N ARG A 40 -6.95 9.09 -3.03
CA ARG A 40 -7.66 9.56 -4.23
C ARG A 40 -6.68 9.87 -5.35
N ARG A 41 -5.59 10.59 -5.04
CA ARG A 41 -4.58 10.93 -6.04
C ARG A 41 -3.83 9.70 -6.56
N CYS A 42 -3.55 8.72 -5.70
CA CYS A 42 -2.96 7.46 -6.11
C CYS A 42 -3.89 6.70 -7.07
N ALA A 43 -5.19 6.62 -6.78
CA ALA A 43 -6.17 5.98 -7.65
C ALA A 43 -6.26 6.67 -9.02
N GLU A 44 -6.38 8.00 -9.06
CA GLU A 44 -6.42 8.80 -10.29
C GLU A 44 -5.21 8.59 -11.20
N LEU A 45 -4.02 8.48 -10.60
CA LEU A 45 -2.76 8.34 -11.34
C LEU A 45 -2.36 6.89 -11.60
N GLY A 46 -3.11 5.91 -11.08
CA GLY A 46 -2.75 4.50 -11.14
C GLY A 46 -1.51 4.14 -10.33
N VAL A 47 -1.18 4.91 -9.29
CA VAL A 47 -0.14 4.56 -8.31
C VAL A 47 -0.71 3.55 -7.33
N VAL A 48 -0.07 2.40 -7.22
CA VAL A 48 -0.44 1.32 -6.30
C VAL A 48 -0.07 1.72 -4.87
N VAL A 49 -0.84 1.26 -3.89
CA VAL A 49 -0.61 1.58 -2.48
C VAL A 49 -0.15 0.33 -1.73
N GLU A 50 0.88 0.46 -0.90
CA GLU A 50 1.42 -0.65 -0.13
C GLU A 50 0.57 -0.98 1.12
N HIS A 51 0.39 -2.28 1.35
CA HIS A 51 0.21 -2.87 2.68
C HIS A 51 1.49 -3.61 3.10
N ASN A 52 2.19 -3.05 4.07
CA ASN A 52 3.36 -3.63 4.69
C ASN A 52 2.92 -4.55 5.83
N ALA A 53 3.01 -5.85 5.59
CA ALA A 53 2.73 -6.93 6.53
C ALA A 53 3.80 -7.08 7.62
N GLY A 54 4.89 -6.32 7.56
CA GLY A 54 5.90 -6.29 8.61
C GLY A 54 5.26 -5.93 9.95
N MET A 55 5.46 -6.76 10.97
CA MET A 55 4.87 -6.62 12.31
C MET A 55 5.14 -5.26 12.96
N PRO A 56 6.33 -4.63 12.80
CA PRO A 56 6.54 -3.27 13.29
C PRO A 56 5.70 -2.21 12.56
N ARG A 57 5.11 -2.52 11.40
CA ARG A 57 4.40 -1.57 10.51
C ARG A 57 2.89 -1.80 10.50
N LEU A 58 2.47 -2.93 9.94
CA LEU A 58 1.09 -3.23 9.54
C LEU A 58 0.46 -2.06 8.76
N ASP A 59 1.17 -1.47 7.80
CA ASP A 59 0.81 -0.17 7.20
C ASP A 59 0.59 -0.27 5.68
N LEU A 60 -0.61 -0.03 5.14
CA LEU A 60 -1.79 0.55 5.78
C LEU A 60 -2.53 -0.39 6.75
N SER A 61 -3.22 0.20 7.74
CA SER A 61 -4.17 -0.52 8.62
C SER A 61 -5.37 -1.05 7.85
N ASP A 62 -6.08 -2.05 8.39
CA ASP A 62 -7.35 -2.57 7.84
C ASP A 62 -8.37 -1.47 7.48
N ARG A 63 -8.59 -0.46 8.35
CA ARG A 63 -9.50 0.66 8.07
C ARG A 63 -9.04 1.51 6.88
N ASN A 64 -7.74 1.79 6.82
CA ASN A 64 -7.16 2.57 5.72
C ASN A 64 -7.12 1.79 4.41
N LEU A 65 -6.93 0.48 4.47
CA LEU A 65 -7.05 -0.43 3.34
C LEU A 65 -8.48 -0.48 2.82
N ARG A 66 -9.47 -0.48 3.73
CA ARG A 66 -10.88 -0.42 3.36
C ARG A 66 -11.19 0.87 2.61
N LEU A 67 -10.72 2.00 3.12
CA LEU A 67 -10.85 3.29 2.44
C LEU A 67 -10.14 3.27 1.07
N ALA A 68 -8.92 2.73 0.99
CA ALA A 68 -8.18 2.64 -0.27
C ALA A 68 -8.96 1.84 -1.33
N LYS A 69 -9.58 0.71 -0.93
CA LYS A 69 -10.48 -0.07 -1.80
C LYS A 69 -11.67 0.77 -2.28
N GLU A 70 -12.35 1.45 -1.38
CA GLU A 70 -13.52 2.30 -1.71
C GLU A 70 -13.17 3.44 -2.68
N LEU A 71 -11.93 3.92 -2.64
CA LEU A 71 -11.41 4.95 -3.55
C LEU A 71 -10.85 4.38 -4.87
N GLY A 72 -10.86 3.06 -5.06
CA GLY A 72 -10.37 2.40 -6.27
C GLY A 72 -8.85 2.24 -6.34
N CYS A 73 -8.13 2.34 -5.22
CA CYS A 73 -6.72 2.03 -5.17
C CYS A 73 -6.48 0.53 -5.38
N ARG A 74 -5.46 0.20 -6.17
CA ARG A 74 -4.87 -1.14 -6.20
C ARG A 74 -3.85 -1.29 -5.08
N ILE A 75 -3.78 -2.47 -4.47
CA ILE A 75 -2.96 -2.74 -3.30
C ILE A 75 -1.80 -3.67 -3.67
N SER A 76 -0.60 -3.38 -3.14
CA SER A 76 0.52 -4.32 -3.11
C SER A 76 0.82 -4.71 -1.67
N VAL A 77 0.92 -6.01 -1.39
CA VAL A 77 1.30 -6.53 -0.07
C VAL A 77 2.74 -7.05 -0.08
N ASN A 78 3.51 -6.75 0.97
CA ASN A 78 4.85 -7.31 1.18
C ASN A 78 5.15 -7.39 2.69
N THR A 79 6.27 -8.02 3.05
CA THR A 79 6.72 -8.13 4.45
C THR A 79 7.82 -7.15 4.82
N ASP A 80 8.37 -6.40 3.84
CA ASP A 80 9.55 -5.54 4.04
C ASP A 80 10.72 -6.32 4.69
N ALA A 81 10.94 -7.54 4.20
CA ALA A 81 11.85 -8.51 4.79
C ALA A 81 13.31 -8.01 4.78
N HIS A 82 13.95 -8.03 5.95
CA HIS A 82 15.38 -7.77 6.14
C HIS A 82 16.14 -9.05 6.53
N ALA A 83 15.41 -10.12 6.87
CA ALA A 83 15.88 -11.49 7.02
C ALA A 83 14.87 -12.47 6.40
N VAL A 84 15.31 -13.69 6.09
CA VAL A 84 14.43 -14.73 5.53
C VAL A 84 13.24 -15.05 6.44
N SER A 85 13.44 -15.01 7.76
CA SER A 85 12.39 -15.22 8.75
C SER A 85 11.26 -14.18 8.67
N ASP A 86 11.50 -12.99 8.11
CA ASP A 86 10.47 -11.96 8.02
C ASP A 86 9.36 -12.31 7.02
N PHE A 87 9.62 -13.23 6.08
CA PHE A 87 8.58 -13.75 5.19
C PHE A 87 7.46 -14.48 5.96
N GLU A 88 7.74 -15.01 7.14
CA GLU A 88 6.75 -15.67 8.02
C GLU A 88 5.67 -14.71 8.54
N GLN A 89 5.86 -13.39 8.36
CA GLN A 89 4.90 -12.37 8.78
C GLN A 89 3.74 -12.18 7.80
N MET A 90 3.84 -12.71 6.57
CA MET A 90 2.81 -12.57 5.53
C MET A 90 1.38 -12.96 5.97
N PRO A 91 1.14 -14.04 6.75
CA PRO A 91 -0.21 -14.40 7.20
C PRO A 91 -0.91 -13.28 8.01
N PHE A 92 -0.16 -12.46 8.74
CA PHE A 92 -0.71 -11.30 9.46
C PHE A 92 -1.16 -10.21 8.50
N GLY A 93 -0.38 -9.97 7.44
CA GLY A 93 -0.76 -9.06 6.36
C GLY A 93 -2.03 -9.51 5.65
N ILE A 94 -2.09 -10.78 5.25
CA ILE A 94 -3.30 -11.35 4.62
C ILE A 94 -4.53 -11.20 5.54
N THR A 95 -4.36 -11.37 6.86
CA THR A 95 -5.43 -11.13 7.83
C THR A 95 -5.93 -9.69 7.80
N GLN A 96 -5.04 -8.69 7.73
CA GLN A 96 -5.44 -7.28 7.57
C GLN A 96 -6.19 -7.04 6.26
N LEU A 97 -5.71 -7.61 5.14
CA LEU A 97 -6.38 -7.48 3.84
C LEU A 97 -7.82 -8.04 3.89
N ARG A 98 -8.01 -9.20 4.51
CA ARG A 98 -9.34 -9.83 4.70
C ARG A 98 -10.25 -8.98 5.57
N ARG A 99 -9.72 -8.37 6.65
CA ARG A 99 -10.48 -7.44 7.51
C ARG A 99 -10.93 -6.19 6.76
N ALA A 100 -10.16 -5.75 5.77
CA ALA A 100 -10.50 -4.66 4.85
C ALA A 100 -11.48 -5.09 3.72
N TRP A 101 -11.83 -6.37 3.65
CA TRP A 101 -12.64 -7.02 2.59
C TRP A 101 -12.03 -6.85 1.19
N LEU A 102 -10.71 -6.85 1.11
CA LEU A 102 -10.01 -6.96 -0.17
C LEU A 102 -10.20 -8.38 -0.73
N THR A 103 -10.35 -8.46 -2.04
CA THR A 103 -10.39 -9.71 -2.83
C THR A 103 -9.10 -9.80 -3.65
N PRO A 104 -8.82 -10.96 -4.29
CA PRO A 104 -7.66 -11.08 -5.18
C PRO A 104 -7.60 -10.01 -6.28
N ALA A 105 -8.76 -9.56 -6.79
CA ALA A 105 -8.80 -8.53 -7.82
C ALA A 105 -8.22 -7.18 -7.35
N ASP A 106 -8.26 -6.89 -6.05
CA ASP A 106 -7.75 -5.64 -5.49
C ASP A 106 -6.22 -5.67 -5.21
N VAL A 107 -5.61 -6.87 -5.21
CA VAL A 107 -4.23 -7.09 -4.74
C VAL A 107 -3.35 -7.56 -5.89
N ILE A 108 -2.46 -6.70 -6.36
CA ILE A 108 -1.67 -6.97 -7.58
C ILE A 108 -0.71 -8.16 -7.43
N ASN A 109 -0.39 -8.57 -6.20
CA ASN A 109 0.45 -9.73 -5.92
C ASN A 109 -0.18 -11.06 -6.35
N THR A 110 -1.49 -11.11 -6.62
CA THR A 110 -2.17 -12.33 -7.10
C THR A 110 -2.13 -12.46 -8.62
N TYR A 111 -1.57 -11.48 -9.33
CA TYR A 111 -1.50 -11.46 -10.78
C TYR A 111 -0.33 -12.31 -11.29
N SER A 112 -0.37 -12.71 -12.57
CA SER A 112 0.83 -13.22 -13.25
C SER A 112 1.93 -12.14 -13.30
N PRO A 113 3.19 -12.50 -13.56
CA PRO A 113 4.26 -11.51 -13.72
C PRO A 113 3.96 -10.46 -14.80
N GLU A 114 3.37 -10.87 -15.93
CA GLU A 114 3.01 -9.99 -17.04
C GLU A 114 1.86 -9.04 -16.66
N GLU A 115 0.83 -9.58 -16.01
CA GLU A 115 -0.31 -8.81 -15.50
C GLU A 115 0.11 -7.83 -14.41
N PHE A 116 1.04 -8.22 -13.52
CA PHE A 116 1.63 -7.34 -12.52
C PHE A 116 2.31 -6.14 -13.18
N LEU A 117 3.18 -6.39 -14.16
CA LEU A 117 3.89 -5.32 -14.88
C LEU A 117 2.93 -4.41 -15.65
N ALA A 118 1.89 -4.97 -16.27
CA ALA A 118 0.86 -4.22 -16.97
C ALA A 118 -0.03 -3.39 -16.03
N ALA A 119 -0.24 -3.86 -14.80
CA ALA A 119 -0.98 -3.14 -13.78
C ALA A 119 -0.20 -1.91 -13.27
N LEU A 120 1.12 -1.93 -13.28
CA LEU A 120 1.89 -0.76 -12.86
C LEU A 120 1.65 0.43 -13.79
N ARG A 121 1.62 1.66 -13.22
CA ARG A 121 1.53 2.91 -13.99
C ARG A 121 2.51 2.88 -15.20
N PRO A 122 2.11 3.22 -16.43
CA PRO A 122 3.02 3.23 -17.56
C PRO A 122 4.18 4.23 -17.39
N ARG A 123 5.34 3.93 -17.97
CA ARG A 123 6.44 4.92 -18.05
C ARG A 123 6.09 5.92 -19.17
N PRO A 124 6.30 7.22 -18.95
CA PRO A 124 6.16 8.21 -20.02
C PRO A 124 7.16 7.95 -21.14
#